data_AF-A0A960JL83-F1
#
_entry.id   AF-A0A960JL83-F1
#
_cell.length_a   1.000
_cell.length_b   1.000
_cell.length_c   1.000
_cell.angle_alpha   90.00
_cell.angle_beta   90.00
_cell.angle_gamma   90.00
#
_symmetry.space_group_name_H-M   'P 1'
#
loop_
_entity.id
_entity.type
_entity.pdbx_description
1 polymer ?
#
loop_
_entity_poly.entity_id
_entity_poly.type
_entity_poly.pdbx_seq_one_letter_code
_entity_poly.pdbx_strand_id
1 'polypeptide(L)'
;MKDQSSLPSYFQDIFRSIERSASNFFDGFTDALVGEAETLRDGTELAPVELPRDLFAHKNAQTEWWYYTGHAETQEGSRFGFELVFFKRRTDLDKFSVVP
;
A
#
# COMPACT_ATOMS: atom_id res chain seq x y z
N MET A 1 27.58 -26.65 -7.29
CA MET A 1 27.85 -25.53 -6.38
C MET A 1 27.07 -24.33 -6.94
N LYS A 2 25.92 -23.98 -6.34
CA LYS A 2 25.07 -22.89 -6.84
C LYS A 2 25.64 -21.57 -6.29
N ASP A 3 26.08 -20.72 -7.21
CA ASP A 3 26.55 -19.37 -6.96
C ASP A 3 25.42 -18.56 -6.30
N GLN A 4 25.63 -18.16 -5.03
CA GLN A 4 24.75 -17.24 -4.33
C GLN A 4 25.05 -15.84 -4.84
N SER A 5 24.40 -15.51 -5.94
CA SER A 5 24.58 -14.30 -6.71
C SER A 5 24.22 -13.06 -5.90
N SER A 6 25.19 -12.14 -5.84
CA SER A 6 24.96 -10.72 -5.64
C SER A 6 23.74 -10.26 -6.44
N LEU A 7 22.79 -9.56 -5.80
CA LEU A 7 21.67 -8.92 -6.50
C LEU A 7 22.20 -8.11 -7.70
N PRO A 8 21.67 -8.28 -8.93
CA PRO A 8 22.10 -7.54 -10.10
C PRO A 8 22.10 -6.02 -9.84
N SER A 9 23.08 -5.30 -10.40
CA SER A 9 23.29 -3.87 -10.18
C SER A 9 22.04 -3.01 -10.43
N TYR A 10 21.20 -3.39 -11.38
CA TYR A 10 19.92 -2.73 -11.66
C TYR A 10 18.95 -2.74 -10.45
N PHE A 11 18.92 -3.81 -9.66
CA PHE A 11 18.11 -3.85 -8.43
C PHE A 11 18.63 -2.86 -7.39
N GLN A 12 19.95 -2.65 -7.31
CA GLN A 12 20.54 -1.68 -6.39
C GLN A 12 20.14 -0.24 -6.75
N ASP A 13 19.86 0.03 -8.03
CA ASP A 13 19.41 1.35 -8.48
C ASP A 13 17.91 1.55 -8.22
N ILE A 14 17.09 0.50 -8.40
CA ILE A 14 15.69 0.50 -7.96
C ILE A 14 15.62 0.73 -6.44
N PHE A 15 16.35 -0.04 -5.65
CA PHE A 15 16.33 0.09 -4.19
C PHE A 15 16.86 1.44 -3.73
N ARG A 16 17.94 1.98 -4.31
CA ARG A 16 18.39 3.34 -3.98
C ARG A 16 17.38 4.43 -4.34
N SER A 17 16.65 4.27 -5.45
CA SER A 17 15.57 5.18 -5.83
C SER A 17 14.40 5.10 -4.85
N ILE A 18 14.03 3.89 -4.43
CA ILE A 18 12.99 3.66 -3.42
C ILE A 18 13.42 4.19 -2.06
N GLU A 19 14.63 3.88 -1.59
CA GLU A 19 15.15 4.33 -0.29
C GLU A 19 15.22 5.86 -0.19
N ARG A 20 15.65 6.53 -1.27
CA ARG A 20 15.73 7.99 -1.31
C ARG A 20 14.36 8.65 -1.46
N SER A 21 13.39 7.96 -2.07
CA SER A 21 12.03 8.47 -2.28
C SER A 21 11.06 8.09 -1.17
N ALA A 22 11.31 7.01 -0.43
CA ALA A 22 10.37 6.39 0.49
C ALA A 22 9.88 7.38 1.55
N SER A 23 10.76 8.10 2.23
CA SER A 23 10.30 9.03 3.27
C SER A 23 9.38 10.12 2.71
N ASN A 24 9.76 10.80 1.62
CA ASN A 24 8.94 11.87 1.05
C ASN A 24 7.69 11.35 0.29
N PHE A 25 7.80 10.17 -0.32
CA PHE A 25 6.69 9.50 -1.01
C PHE A 25 5.66 9.00 -0.01
N PHE A 26 6.09 8.34 1.07
CA PHE A 26 5.19 7.84 2.11
C PHE A 26 4.60 8.97 2.94
N ASP A 27 5.35 10.02 3.25
CA ASP A 27 4.81 11.17 3.97
C ASP A 27 3.77 11.91 3.10
N GLY A 28 4.05 12.13 1.81
CA GLY A 28 3.10 12.73 0.88
C GLY A 28 1.89 11.85 0.54
N PHE A 29 2.08 10.54 0.45
CA PHE A 29 1.00 9.56 0.28
C PHE A 29 0.14 9.46 1.54
N THR A 30 0.76 9.52 2.71
CA THR A 30 0.07 9.58 4.00
C THR A 30 -0.74 10.88 4.08
N ASP A 31 -0.15 12.05 3.84
CA ASP A 31 -0.90 13.31 3.87
C ASP A 31 -2.04 13.37 2.83
N ALA A 32 -1.82 12.82 1.63
CA ALA A 32 -2.84 12.76 0.58
C ALA A 32 -3.94 11.71 0.84
N LEU A 33 -3.66 10.62 1.57
CA LEU A 33 -4.63 9.57 1.88
C LEU A 33 -5.27 9.68 3.27
N VAL A 34 -4.63 10.38 4.22
CA VAL A 34 -5.05 10.48 5.62
C VAL A 34 -5.94 11.72 5.88
N GLY A 35 -6.07 12.64 4.92
CA GLY A 35 -7.12 13.67 4.92
C GLY A 35 -8.53 13.07 5.05
N GLU A 36 -9.48 13.82 5.66
CA GLU A 36 -10.69 13.25 6.29
C GLU A 36 -11.51 12.30 5.42
N ALA A 37 -11.23 11.04 5.68
CA ALA A 37 -11.86 9.84 5.21
C ALA A 37 -13.04 9.46 6.12
N GLU A 38 -14.28 9.63 5.67
CA GLU A 38 -15.46 9.18 6.40
C GLU A 38 -15.68 7.65 6.28
N THR A 39 -16.68 7.15 7.01
CA THR A 39 -16.55 5.93 7.79
C THR A 39 -17.70 4.98 7.56
N LEU A 40 -17.51 3.69 7.30
CA LEU A 40 -18.66 2.77 7.35
C LEU A 40 -18.49 1.71 8.43
N ARG A 41 -18.76 2.13 9.65
CA ARG A 41 -19.48 1.33 10.64
C ARG A 41 -20.64 2.20 11.16
N ASP A 42 -21.32 2.88 10.23
CA ASP A 42 -22.42 3.82 10.45
C ASP A 42 -23.72 3.40 9.74
N GLY A 43 -23.68 2.30 8.97
CA GLY A 43 -24.81 1.74 8.24
C GLY A 43 -24.83 1.97 6.73
N THR A 44 -23.86 2.68 6.13
CA THR A 44 -23.85 2.91 4.66
C THR A 44 -22.93 1.97 3.86
N GLU A 45 -22.50 0.86 4.47
CA GLU A 45 -21.65 -0.20 3.87
C GLU A 45 -22.19 -0.77 2.54
N LEU A 46 -23.48 -0.60 2.29
CA LEU A 46 -24.18 -1.05 1.08
C LEU A 46 -24.51 0.10 0.10
N ALA A 47 -24.08 1.33 0.41
CA ALA A 47 -24.26 2.47 -0.47
C ALA A 47 -23.44 2.27 -1.76
N PRO A 48 -23.90 2.85 -2.90
CA PRO A 48 -23.11 2.88 -4.11
C PRO A 48 -21.76 3.58 -3.90
N VAL A 49 -20.75 3.13 -4.65
CA VAL A 49 -19.43 3.78 -4.70
C VAL A 49 -19.57 5.15 -5.35
N GLU A 50 -19.01 6.17 -4.71
CA GLU A 50 -19.01 7.57 -5.14
C GLU A 50 -17.59 8.09 -5.27
N LEU A 51 -17.17 8.42 -6.49
CA LEU A 51 -15.86 9.04 -6.76
C LEU A 51 -16.03 10.57 -6.83
N PRO A 52 -15.08 11.36 -6.29
CA PRO A 52 -13.77 10.97 -5.77
C PRO A 52 -13.75 10.59 -4.28
N ARG A 53 -14.89 10.64 -3.57
CA ARG A 53 -14.97 10.38 -2.12
C ARG A 53 -14.30 9.06 -1.74
N ASP A 54 -14.65 7.99 -2.44
CA ASP A 54 -14.21 6.61 -2.13
C ASP A 54 -12.84 6.26 -2.77
N LEU A 55 -12.11 7.24 -3.33
CA LEU A 55 -10.73 7.03 -3.80
C LEU A 55 -9.70 7.07 -2.66
N PHE A 56 -10.03 7.79 -1.59
CA PHE A 56 -9.12 8.01 -0.46
C PHE A 56 -9.27 6.91 0.58
N ALA A 57 -8.46 6.95 1.63
CA ALA A 57 -8.61 5.98 2.71
C ALA A 57 -10.00 6.08 3.36
N HIS A 58 -10.38 5.07 4.12
CA HIS A 58 -11.61 5.08 4.91
C HIS A 58 -11.26 4.96 6.40
N LYS A 59 -11.22 6.06 7.17
CA LYS A 59 -10.65 6.11 8.53
C LYS A 59 -11.20 5.02 9.44
N ASN A 60 -12.51 4.72 9.32
CA ASN A 60 -13.13 3.74 10.18
C ASN A 60 -13.16 2.30 9.67
N ALA A 61 -12.79 2.04 8.42
CA ALA A 61 -12.74 0.68 7.89
C ALA A 61 -11.84 -0.19 8.80
N GLN A 62 -12.36 -1.35 9.22
CA GLN A 62 -11.59 -2.23 10.10
C GLN A 62 -10.37 -2.81 9.37
N THR A 63 -10.54 -3.12 8.09
CA THR A 63 -9.46 -3.54 7.19
C THR A 63 -9.61 -2.81 5.87
N GLU A 64 -8.50 -2.32 5.32
CA GLU A 64 -8.42 -1.69 4.00
C GLU A 64 -7.08 -2.04 3.36
N TRP A 65 -7.04 -2.14 2.04
CA TRP A 65 -5.83 -2.46 1.30
C TRP A 65 -5.75 -1.69 -0.01
N TRP A 66 -4.54 -1.36 -0.40
CA TRP A 66 -4.24 -0.83 -1.73
C TRP A 66 -3.26 -1.77 -2.41
N TYR A 67 -3.65 -2.25 -3.59
CA TYR A 67 -2.85 -3.21 -4.33
C TYR A 67 -2.52 -2.65 -5.72
N TYR A 68 -1.26 -2.26 -5.88
CA TYR A 68 -0.70 -1.80 -7.15
C TYR A 68 0.13 -2.90 -7.78
N THR A 69 -0.19 -3.28 -9.00
CA THR A 69 0.57 -4.23 -9.80
C THR A 69 0.90 -3.62 -11.15
N GLY A 70 2.00 -4.04 -11.75
CA GLY A 70 2.34 -3.56 -13.08
C GLY A 70 3.61 -4.15 -13.65
N HIS A 71 4.00 -3.57 -14.78
CA HIS A 71 5.21 -3.92 -15.48
C HIS A 71 6.09 -2.67 -15.61
N ALA A 72 7.40 -2.85 -15.44
CA ALA A 72 8.41 -1.83 -15.66
C ALA A 72 9.38 -2.27 -16.76
N GLU A 73 9.85 -1.33 -17.56
CA GLU A 73 10.88 -1.56 -18.58
C GLU A 73 12.04 -0.57 -18.37
N THR A 74 13.27 -1.05 -18.46
CA THR A 74 14.48 -0.20 -18.35
C THR A 74 14.77 0.50 -19.66
N GLN A 75 15.64 1.51 -19.63
CA GLN A 75 16.11 2.15 -20.87
C GLN A 75 16.88 1.16 -21.77
N GLU A 76 17.51 0.15 -21.17
CA GLU A 76 18.20 -0.94 -21.85
C GLU A 76 17.26 -2.08 -22.31
N GLY A 77 15.94 -1.93 -22.10
CA GLY A 77 14.91 -2.86 -22.59
C GLY A 77 14.64 -4.07 -21.69
N SER A 78 15.17 -4.11 -20.47
CA SER A 78 14.85 -5.21 -19.53
C SER A 78 13.45 -5.04 -18.94
N ARG A 79 12.67 -6.11 -18.86
CA ARG A 79 11.28 -6.09 -18.37
C ARG A 79 11.12 -6.74 -17.02
N PHE A 80 10.33 -6.11 -16.16
CA PHE A 80 10.07 -6.56 -14.79
C PHE A 80 8.58 -6.49 -14.48
N GLY A 81 8.08 -7.45 -13.69
CA GLY A 81 6.83 -7.30 -12.97
C GLY A 81 7.09 -6.69 -11.60
N PHE A 82 6.16 -5.89 -11.10
CA PHE A 82 6.21 -5.39 -9.73
C PHE A 82 4.83 -5.49 -9.05
N GLU A 83 4.88 -5.59 -7.73
CA GLU A 83 3.73 -5.57 -6.84
C GLU A 83 4.06 -4.68 -5.64
N LEU A 84 3.12 -3.80 -5.27
CA LEU A 84 3.20 -2.92 -4.11
C LEU A 84 1.87 -2.97 -3.37
N VAL A 85 1.91 -3.38 -2.09
CA VAL A 85 0.71 -3.60 -1.28
C VAL A 85 0.80 -2.85 0.04
N PHE A 86 -0.25 -2.10 0.36
CA PHE A 86 -0.45 -1.51 1.67
C PHE A 86 -1.62 -2.20 2.38
N PHE A 87 -1.41 -2.55 3.64
CA PHE A 87 -2.45 -3.12 4.50
C PHE A 87 -2.70 -2.18 5.68
N LYS A 88 -3.95 -1.74 5.83
CA LYS A 88 -4.42 -1.03 7.02
C LYS A 88 -5.31 -1.97 7.82
N ARG A 89 -5.00 -2.14 9.10
CA ARG A 89 -5.82 -2.88 10.06
C ARG A 89 -6.00 -2.04 11.32
N ARG A 90 -7.26 -1.80 11.68
CA ARG A 90 -7.63 -1.25 12.99
C ARG A 90 -7.67 -2.36 14.04
N THR A 91 -7.04 -2.13 15.18
CA THR A 91 -6.99 -3.07 16.32
C THR A 91 -7.80 -2.60 17.52
N ASP A 92 -8.31 -1.38 17.51
CA ASP A 92 -9.07 -0.77 18.61
C ASP A 92 -10.45 -1.42 18.84
N LEU A 93 -10.96 -2.17 17.86
CA LEU A 93 -12.21 -2.92 17.93
C LEU A 93 -12.01 -4.44 18.12
N ASP A 94 -10.77 -4.89 18.31
CA ASP A 94 -10.48 -6.30 18.52
C ASP A 94 -10.93 -6.73 19.93
N LYS A 95 -11.85 -7.70 20.00
CA LYS A 95 -12.30 -8.29 21.27
C LYS A 95 -11.36 -9.42 21.64
N PHE A 96 -10.41 -9.16 22.53
CA PHE A 96 -9.63 -10.22 23.16
C PHE A 96 -10.48 -10.89 24.25
N SER A 97 -11.11 -12.01 23.93
CA SER A 97 -11.66 -12.89 24.95
C SER A 97 -10.57 -13.85 25.40
N VAL A 98 -10.31 -13.92 26.69
CA VAL A 98 -9.57 -15.06 27.25
C VAL A 98 -10.47 -16.27 27.04
N VAL A 99 -10.07 -17.19 26.17
CA VAL A 99 -10.74 -18.49 26.06
C VAL A 99 -10.43 -19.23 27.36
N PRO A 100 -11.44 -19.69 28.13
CA PRO A 100 -11.21 -20.46 29.35
C PRO A 100 -10.47 -21.78 29.09
#